data_AF-A0A834XHD5-F1
#
_entry.id   AF-A0A834XHD5-F1
#
_cell.length_a   1.000
_cell.length_b   1.000
_cell.length_c   1.000
_cell.angle_alpha   90.00
_cell.angle_beta   90.00
_cell.angle_gamma   90.00
#
_symmetry.space_group_name_H-M   'P 1'
#
loop_
_entity.id
_entity.type
_entity.pdbx_description
1 polymer ?
#
loop_
_entity_poly.entity_id
_entity_poly.type
_entity_poly.pdbx_seq_one_letter_code
_entity_poly.pdbx_strand_id
1 'polypeptide(L)'
;MATDKTVMAVIRAARPTFRNKYDKIAFAVHASFHASGYVLTATGPHALSDTALSNPSTDEVAVDHWNELDDEYAFVYANPENRSKKVLLKCLVMNDKLLVDALCGGSSEALHLEINVEDYAGDNGSNNYSDQYKNLDKFVKGLDKDILSKLESSSKSASSSRNPPKTSDRSRSGIHEPSVGSGDYSSRIIHPSG
;
A
#
# COMPACT_ATOMS: atom_id res chain seq x y z
N MET A 1 -4.92 12.09 1.85
CA MET A 1 -4.52 12.12 0.43
C MET A 1 -3.52 13.23 0.19
N ALA A 2 -2.56 12.96 -0.69
CA ALA A 2 -1.59 13.95 -1.15
C ALA A 2 -2.27 15.15 -1.86
N THR A 3 -1.59 16.29 -1.81
CA THR A 3 -1.96 17.54 -2.50
C THR A 3 -0.75 18.03 -3.29
N ASP A 4 -0.95 18.85 -4.30
CA ASP A 4 0.14 19.49 -5.05
C ASP A 4 1.18 20.16 -4.13
N LYS A 5 0.73 20.84 -3.07
CA LYS A 5 1.60 21.50 -2.09
C LYS A 5 2.44 20.52 -1.27
N THR A 6 1.85 19.41 -0.82
CA THR A 6 2.57 18.40 -0.03
C THR A 6 3.54 17.60 -0.89
N VAL A 7 3.15 17.27 -2.13
CA VAL A 7 4.02 16.66 -3.13
C VAL A 7 5.21 17.56 -3.45
N MET A 8 4.97 18.84 -3.71
CA MET A 8 6.04 19.81 -3.95
C MET A 8 6.95 19.99 -2.72
N ALA A 9 6.42 19.91 -1.50
CA ALA A 9 7.23 19.96 -0.29
C ALA A 9 8.17 18.74 -0.18
N VAL A 10 7.70 17.54 -0.49
CA VAL A 10 8.53 16.32 -0.52
C VAL A 10 9.63 16.45 -1.58
N ILE A 11 9.30 16.91 -2.79
CA ILE A 11 10.27 17.13 -3.86
C ILE A 11 11.37 18.09 -3.41
N ARG A 12 10.99 19.23 -2.82
CA ARG A 12 11.95 20.23 -2.32
C ARG A 12 12.81 19.70 -1.18
N ALA A 13 12.25 18.88 -0.30
CA ALA A 13 12.98 18.29 0.82
C ALA A 13 14.02 17.27 0.36
N ALA A 14 13.66 16.43 -0.62
CA ALA A 14 14.56 15.42 -1.18
C ALA A 14 15.66 16.00 -2.08
N ARG A 15 15.44 17.22 -2.62
CA ARG A 15 16.37 17.91 -3.52
C ARG A 15 16.90 17.02 -4.65
N PRO A 16 16.03 16.32 -5.41
CA PRO A 16 16.48 15.40 -6.44
C PRO A 16 17.16 16.14 -7.59
N THR A 17 18.06 15.43 -8.26
CA THR A 17 18.60 15.81 -9.57
C THR A 17 17.92 14.99 -10.65
N PHE A 18 17.46 15.65 -11.72
CA PHE A 18 16.76 14.98 -12.82
C PHE A 18 17.60 14.97 -14.08
N ARG A 19 17.75 13.78 -14.69
CA ARG A 19 18.49 13.60 -15.95
C ARG A 19 17.65 14.01 -17.15
N ASN A 20 16.34 13.84 -17.07
CA ASN A 20 15.41 14.06 -18.16
C ASN A 20 13.99 14.38 -17.63
N LYS A 21 13.03 14.56 -18.55
CA LYS A 21 11.62 14.84 -18.21
C LYS A 21 10.91 13.68 -17.52
N TYR A 22 11.31 12.43 -17.80
CA TYR A 22 10.73 11.23 -17.20
C TYR A 22 11.13 11.11 -15.72
N ASP A 23 12.39 11.41 -15.39
CA ASP A 23 12.88 11.49 -14.01
C ASP A 23 11.99 12.41 -13.17
N LYS A 24 11.66 13.61 -13.68
CA LYS A 24 10.79 14.57 -12.98
C LYS A 24 9.45 13.96 -12.63
N ILE A 25 8.78 13.35 -13.61
CA ILE A 25 7.43 12.81 -13.44
C ILE A 25 7.44 11.55 -12.58
N ALA A 26 8.39 10.63 -12.79
CA ALA A 26 8.57 9.46 -11.95
C ALA A 26 8.81 9.85 -10.48
N PHE A 27 9.64 10.88 -10.25
CA PHE A 27 9.86 11.39 -8.89
C PHE A 27 8.60 12.05 -8.29
N ALA A 28 7.77 12.71 -9.10
CA ALA A 28 6.49 13.23 -8.63
C ALA A 28 5.51 12.11 -8.25
N VAL A 29 5.55 10.95 -8.93
CA VAL A 29 4.82 9.75 -8.49
C VAL A 29 5.34 9.29 -7.12
N HIS A 30 6.66 9.13 -6.96
CA HIS A 30 7.28 8.79 -5.67
C HIS A 30 6.86 9.75 -4.55
N ALA A 31 6.98 11.06 -4.80
CA ALA A 31 6.60 12.09 -3.84
C ALA A 31 5.11 12.06 -3.48
N SER A 32 4.24 11.63 -4.39
CA SER A 32 2.80 11.45 -4.12
C SER A 32 2.50 10.27 -3.21
N PHE A 33 3.25 9.16 -3.35
CA PHE A 33 3.18 8.04 -2.41
C PHE A 33 3.66 8.48 -1.02
N HIS A 34 4.81 9.13 -0.95
CA HIS A 34 5.37 9.62 0.31
C HIS A 34 4.47 10.66 0.99
N ALA A 35 3.88 11.59 0.23
CA ALA A 35 2.92 12.56 0.75
C ALA A 35 1.60 11.92 1.21
N SER A 36 1.30 10.70 0.76
CA SER A 36 0.16 9.89 1.21
C SER A 36 0.49 8.99 2.39
N GLY A 37 1.70 9.09 2.97
CA GLY A 37 2.12 8.37 4.17
C GLY A 37 2.78 7.01 3.90
N TYR A 38 2.96 6.62 2.64
CA TYR A 38 3.68 5.40 2.31
C TYR A 38 5.17 5.53 2.67
N VAL A 39 5.73 4.49 3.28
CA VAL A 39 7.14 4.46 3.71
C VAL A 39 7.97 3.75 2.66
N LEU A 40 8.99 4.40 2.12
CA LEU A 40 9.87 3.83 1.11
C LEU A 40 10.80 2.78 1.73
N THR A 41 10.85 1.57 1.16
CA THR A 41 11.63 0.44 1.69
C THR A 41 12.65 -0.13 0.70
N ALA A 42 12.49 0.15 -0.60
CA ALA A 42 13.48 -0.18 -1.63
C ALA A 42 13.29 0.72 -2.86
N THR A 43 14.36 0.93 -3.63
CA THR A 43 14.39 1.73 -4.85
C THR A 43 15.19 1.03 -5.96
N GLY A 44 14.95 1.42 -7.21
CA GLY A 44 15.76 1.01 -8.35
C GLY A 44 15.93 -0.51 -8.46
N PRO A 45 17.15 -1.03 -8.70
CA PRO A 45 17.40 -2.47 -8.79
C PRO A 45 16.96 -3.26 -7.55
N HIS A 46 17.07 -2.69 -6.35
CA HIS A 46 16.65 -3.37 -5.12
C HIS A 46 15.13 -3.56 -5.05
N ALA A 47 14.35 -2.61 -5.58
CA ALA A 47 12.89 -2.71 -5.68
C ALA A 47 12.43 -3.81 -6.65
N LEU A 48 13.28 -4.20 -7.62
CA LEU A 48 13.01 -5.26 -8.58
C LEU A 48 13.51 -6.65 -8.12
N SER A 49 14.12 -6.75 -6.93
CA SER A 49 14.55 -8.03 -6.40
C SER A 49 13.37 -8.95 -6.05
N ASP A 50 13.53 -10.26 -6.23
CA ASP A 50 12.51 -11.27 -5.91
C ASP A 50 12.03 -11.20 -4.45
N THR A 51 12.89 -10.70 -3.56
CA THR A 51 12.61 -10.56 -2.13
C THR A 51 11.97 -9.23 -1.74
N ALA A 52 11.82 -8.27 -2.66
CA ALA A 52 11.46 -6.90 -2.29
C ALA A 52 10.08 -6.79 -1.61
N LEU A 53 9.10 -7.56 -2.10
CA LEU A 53 7.74 -7.61 -1.55
C LEU A 53 7.59 -8.58 -0.35
N SER A 54 8.45 -9.59 -0.24
CA SER A 54 8.37 -10.62 0.80
C SER A 54 9.26 -10.34 2.01
N ASN A 55 10.25 -9.46 1.89
CA ASN A 55 11.10 -9.04 2.99
C ASN A 55 10.22 -8.39 4.10
N PRO A 56 10.28 -8.88 5.35
CA PRO A 56 9.46 -8.33 6.44
C PRO A 56 9.94 -6.96 6.94
N SER A 57 11.15 -6.50 6.58
CA SER A 57 11.63 -5.18 6.98
C SER A 57 10.73 -4.08 6.41
N THR A 58 10.43 -3.11 7.26
CA THR A 58 9.66 -1.90 6.93
C THR A 58 10.51 -0.66 7.18
N ASP A 59 11.82 -0.85 7.25
CA ASP A 59 12.78 0.21 7.51
C ASP A 59 12.78 1.18 6.34
N GLU A 60 12.76 2.46 6.68
CA GLU A 60 12.78 3.52 5.70
C GLU A 60 14.17 3.64 5.07
N VAL A 61 14.22 3.70 3.75
CA VAL A 61 15.46 3.86 2.99
C VAL A 61 15.52 5.24 2.33
N ALA A 62 16.73 5.72 2.10
CA ALA A 62 16.96 6.89 1.27
C ALA A 62 16.51 6.61 -0.17
N VAL A 63 16.15 7.67 -0.90
CA VAL A 63 15.79 7.59 -2.33
C VAL A 63 17.05 7.50 -3.22
N ASP A 64 18.05 6.73 -2.81
CA ASP A 64 19.28 6.56 -3.57
C ASP A 64 19.06 5.58 -4.74
N HIS A 65 19.84 5.72 -5.81
CA HIS A 65 19.82 4.82 -6.98
C HIS A 65 18.45 4.64 -7.67
N TRP A 66 17.48 5.50 -7.37
CA TRP A 66 16.09 5.38 -7.83
C TRP A 66 15.93 5.52 -9.35
N ASN A 67 16.84 6.27 -9.99
CA ASN A 67 16.90 6.49 -11.42
C ASN A 67 18.16 5.85 -12.03
N GLU A 68 18.68 4.76 -11.48
CA GLU A 68 19.86 4.09 -12.04
C GLU A 68 19.54 3.32 -13.33
N LEU A 69 18.32 2.78 -13.43
CA LEU A 69 17.87 2.05 -14.61
C LEU A 69 17.48 3.01 -15.73
N ASP A 70 17.74 2.58 -16.96
CA ASP A 70 17.33 3.31 -18.16
C ASP A 70 15.85 3.03 -18.43
N ASP A 71 15.09 4.09 -18.65
CA ASP A 71 13.67 4.05 -19.01
C ASP A 71 12.76 3.31 -18.01
N GLU A 72 13.27 2.90 -16.85
CA GLU A 72 12.53 2.19 -15.81
C GLU A 72 12.84 2.76 -14.42
N TYR A 73 11.80 2.87 -13.59
CA TYR A 73 11.90 3.30 -12.20
C TYR A 73 11.11 2.34 -11.34
N ALA A 74 11.66 1.94 -10.21
CA ALA A 74 11.00 1.02 -9.30
C ALA A 74 11.13 1.47 -7.85
N PHE A 75 10.04 1.32 -7.11
CA PHE A 75 9.97 1.67 -5.70
C PHE A 75 9.13 0.61 -4.99
N VAL A 76 9.52 0.25 -3.77
CA VAL A 76 8.68 -0.57 -2.89
C VAL A 76 8.34 0.21 -1.65
N TYR A 77 7.05 0.27 -1.34
CA TYR A 77 6.54 0.97 -0.17
C TYR A 77 5.87 0.02 0.82
N ALA A 78 6.05 0.27 2.11
CA ALA A 78 5.16 -0.27 3.14
C ALA A 78 3.89 0.59 3.22
N ASN A 79 2.73 -0.07 3.28
CA ASN A 79 1.45 0.61 3.40
C ASN A 79 1.32 1.31 4.78
N PRO A 80 0.83 2.56 4.84
CA PRO A 80 0.72 3.33 6.09
C PRO A 80 -0.19 2.67 7.14
N GLU A 81 -1.29 2.06 6.70
CA GLU A 81 -2.30 1.44 7.57
C GLU A 81 -1.91 0.02 7.98
N ASN A 82 -1.23 -0.70 7.09
CA ASN A 82 -0.77 -2.06 7.36
C ASN A 82 0.64 -2.26 6.81
N ARG A 83 1.64 -2.02 7.65
CA ARG A 83 3.06 -2.10 7.25
C ARG A 83 3.52 -3.48 6.75
N SER A 84 2.77 -4.55 7.02
CA SER A 84 3.06 -5.89 6.47
C SER A 84 2.64 -6.04 5.00
N LYS A 85 1.78 -5.14 4.49
CA LYS A 85 1.44 -5.08 3.07
C LYS A 85 2.36 -4.10 2.36
N LYS A 86 3.10 -4.61 1.38
CA LYS A 86 3.95 -3.80 0.52
C LYS A 86 3.29 -3.52 -0.82
N VAL A 87 3.69 -2.43 -1.46
CA VAL A 87 3.28 -2.05 -2.81
C VAL A 87 4.55 -1.88 -3.64
N LEU A 88 4.65 -2.64 -4.73
CA LEU A 88 5.64 -2.40 -5.78
C LEU A 88 5.05 -1.39 -6.76
N LEU A 89 5.75 -0.29 -6.94
CA LEU A 89 5.43 0.74 -7.92
C LEU A 89 6.50 0.71 -9.01
N LYS A 90 6.09 0.51 -10.25
CA LYS A 90 6.96 0.51 -11.42
C LYS A 90 6.53 1.60 -12.38
N CYS A 91 7.49 2.38 -12.87
CA CYS A 91 7.27 3.37 -13.90
C CYS A 91 8.12 3.01 -15.12
N LEU A 92 7.53 2.80 -16.28
CA LEU A 92 8.22 2.44 -17.51
C LEU A 92 8.00 3.53 -18.56
N VAL A 93 9.08 4.00 -19.18
CA VAL A 93 9.02 4.93 -20.29
C VAL A 93 8.71 4.16 -21.56
N MET A 94 7.62 4.54 -22.23
CA MET A 94 7.24 3.93 -23.51
C MET A 94 6.44 4.91 -24.34
N ASN A 95 6.82 5.10 -25.60
CA ASN A 95 6.13 5.96 -26.57
C ASN A 95 5.83 7.37 -26.02
N ASP A 96 6.86 8.04 -25.48
CA ASP A 96 6.77 9.37 -24.86
C ASP A 96 5.85 9.49 -23.63
N LYS A 97 5.35 8.37 -23.11
CA LYS A 97 4.56 8.30 -21.90
C LYS A 97 5.34 7.63 -20.77
N LEU A 98 4.90 7.88 -19.56
CA LEU A 98 5.29 7.12 -18.37
C LEU A 98 4.12 6.21 -17.98
N LEU A 99 4.33 4.90 -18.10
CA LEU A 99 3.39 3.86 -17.68
C LEU A 99 3.65 3.56 -16.21
N VAL A 100 2.64 3.74 -15.37
CA VAL A 100 2.75 3.54 -13.93
C VAL A 100 1.93 2.32 -13.54
N ASP A 101 2.61 1.29 -13.04
CA ASP A 101 2.01 0.06 -12.53
C ASP A 101 2.22 -0.04 -11.02
N ALA A 102 1.15 -0.24 -10.26
CA ALA A 102 1.20 -0.45 -8.82
C ALA A 102 0.62 -1.83 -8.46
N LEU A 103 1.48 -2.69 -7.91
CA LEU A 103 1.13 -4.05 -7.48
C LEU A 103 1.20 -4.17 -5.96
N CYS A 104 0.07 -4.50 -5.34
CA CYS A 104 0.02 -4.79 -3.90
C CYS A 104 0.49 -6.23 -3.63
N GLY A 105 1.30 -6.44 -2.60
CA GLY A 105 1.76 -7.76 -2.18
C GLY A 105 0.59 -8.70 -1.91
N GLY A 106 0.59 -9.86 -2.58
CA GLY A 106 -0.50 -10.84 -2.53
C GLY A 106 -1.67 -10.57 -3.48
N SER A 107 -1.64 -9.49 -4.27
CA SER A 107 -2.54 -9.27 -5.41
C SER A 107 -1.96 -9.92 -6.68
N SER A 108 -2.83 -10.44 -7.55
CA SER A 108 -2.46 -10.88 -8.90
C SER A 108 -2.61 -9.77 -9.95
N GLU A 109 -3.38 -8.73 -9.64
CA GLU A 109 -3.66 -7.61 -10.56
C GLU A 109 -2.92 -6.34 -10.10
N ALA A 110 -2.29 -5.67 -11.07
CA ALA A 110 -1.68 -4.36 -10.90
C ALA A 110 -2.65 -3.26 -11.34
N LEU A 111 -2.60 -2.12 -10.66
CA LEU A 111 -3.27 -0.91 -11.09
C LEU A 111 -2.40 -0.19 -12.12
N HIS A 112 -2.99 0.21 -13.24
CA HIS A 112 -2.26 0.81 -14.35
C HIS A 112 -2.72 2.25 -14.61
N LEU A 113 -1.77 3.14 -14.91
CA LEU A 113 -2.00 4.52 -15.32
C LEU A 113 -0.97 4.95 -16.38
N GLU A 114 -1.43 5.46 -17.52
CA GLU A 114 -0.57 6.11 -18.51
C GLU A 114 -0.52 7.62 -18.29
N ILE A 115 0.70 8.17 -18.26
CA ILE A 115 0.92 9.61 -18.07
C ILE A 115 1.64 10.16 -19.30
N ASN A 116 1.00 11.12 -19.98
CA ASN A 116 1.69 11.92 -20.98
C ASN A 116 2.62 12.90 -20.26
N VAL A 117 3.92 12.71 -20.42
CA VAL A 117 4.94 13.47 -19.69
C VAL A 117 4.92 14.94 -20.09
N GLU A 118 4.61 15.24 -21.35
CA GLU A 118 4.52 16.60 -21.87
C GLU A 118 3.37 17.40 -21.26
N ASP A 119 2.39 16.78 -20.62
CA ASP A 119 1.30 17.51 -19.97
C ASP A 119 1.72 18.10 -18.61
N TYR A 120 2.79 17.58 -18.01
CA TYR A 120 3.18 17.85 -16.63
C TYR A 120 4.65 18.26 -16.45
N ALA A 121 5.53 17.93 -17.39
CA ALA A 121 6.91 18.39 -17.36
C ALA A 121 6.99 19.89 -17.68
N GLY A 122 7.57 20.65 -16.75
CA GLY A 122 7.93 22.06 -16.92
C GLY A 122 9.37 22.23 -17.38
N ASP A 123 9.93 23.42 -17.16
CA ASP A 123 11.23 23.83 -17.69
C ASP A 123 12.39 22.94 -17.18
N ASN A 124 13.28 22.52 -18.08
CA ASN A 124 14.47 21.72 -17.76
C ASN A 124 15.62 22.55 -17.19
N GLY A 125 15.60 23.89 -17.29
CA GLY A 125 16.69 24.77 -16.87
C GLY A 125 16.49 25.50 -15.53
N SER A 126 15.32 25.39 -14.89
CA SER A 126 15.05 26.15 -13.65
C SER A 126 15.67 25.50 -12.42
N ASN A 127 16.36 26.29 -11.60
CA ASN A 127 16.83 25.88 -10.27
C ASN A 127 15.69 25.79 -9.23
N ASN A 128 14.48 26.22 -9.57
CA ASN A 128 13.30 26.14 -8.71
C ASN A 128 12.42 24.96 -9.12
N TYR A 129 12.22 24.01 -8.20
CA TYR A 129 11.39 22.84 -8.42
C TYR A 129 9.97 23.17 -8.88
N SER A 130 9.39 24.31 -8.50
CA SER A 130 8.04 24.69 -8.95
C SER A 130 7.94 24.88 -10.46
N ASP A 131 8.98 25.39 -11.11
CA ASP A 131 8.94 25.67 -12.55
C ASP A 131 9.23 24.42 -13.38
N GLN A 132 9.78 23.37 -12.75
CA GLN A 132 10.07 22.08 -13.38
C GLN A 132 8.82 21.23 -13.58
N TYR A 133 7.67 21.65 -13.04
CA TYR A 133 6.38 21.01 -13.19
C TYR A 133 5.31 22.01 -13.67
N LYS A 134 4.37 21.52 -14.47
CA LYS A 134 3.14 22.23 -14.81
C LYS A 134 1.94 21.36 -14.46
N ASN A 135 0.79 21.98 -14.20
CA ASN A 135 -0.46 21.27 -13.90
C ASN A 135 -0.35 20.24 -12.75
N LEU A 136 0.51 20.48 -11.76
CA LEU A 136 0.81 19.50 -10.69
C LEU A 136 -0.45 19.08 -9.90
N ASP A 137 -1.37 20.01 -9.65
CA ASP A 137 -2.67 19.69 -9.03
C ASP A 137 -3.47 18.64 -9.82
N LYS A 138 -3.52 18.78 -11.16
CA LYS A 138 -4.19 17.81 -12.02
C LYS A 138 -3.48 16.47 -12.02
N PHE A 139 -2.14 16.47 -12.03
CA PHE A 139 -1.34 15.25 -11.91
C PHE A 139 -1.64 14.49 -10.62
N VAL A 140 -1.57 15.17 -9.46
CA VAL A 140 -1.79 14.55 -8.15
C VAL A 140 -3.21 14.00 -8.03
N LYS A 141 -4.21 14.75 -8.49
CA LYS A 141 -5.62 14.27 -8.51
C LYS A 141 -5.82 13.05 -9.40
N GLY A 142 -5.17 13.01 -10.57
CA GLY A 142 -5.24 11.88 -11.48
C GLY A 142 -4.62 10.62 -10.87
N LEU A 143 -3.39 10.76 -10.34
CA LEU A 143 -2.69 9.67 -9.68
C LEU A 143 -3.43 9.15 -8.45
N ASP A 144 -4.02 10.05 -7.66
CA ASP A 144 -4.82 9.66 -6.51
C ASP A 144 -6.04 8.81 -6.91
N LYS A 145 -6.83 9.31 -7.86
CA LYS A 145 -8.05 8.66 -8.34
C LYS A 145 -7.75 7.30 -8.97
N ASP A 146 -6.70 7.20 -9.77
CA ASP A 146 -6.42 6.00 -10.56
C ASP A 146 -5.55 4.95 -9.86
N ILE A 147 -4.73 5.35 -8.88
CA ILE A 147 -3.82 4.46 -8.14
C ILE A 147 -4.09 4.48 -6.63
N LEU A 148 -3.84 5.60 -5.94
CA LEU A 148 -3.76 5.63 -4.46
C LEU A 148 -5.09 5.26 -3.77
N SER A 149 -6.19 5.89 -4.19
CA SER A 149 -7.53 5.63 -3.66
C SER A 149 -7.98 4.17 -3.89
N LYS A 150 -7.55 3.55 -5.00
CA LYS A 150 -7.84 2.14 -5.29
C LYS A 150 -7.00 1.19 -4.44
N LEU A 151 -5.73 1.51 -4.15
CA LEU A 151 -4.89 0.75 -3.22
C LEU A 151 -5.50 0.72 -1.80
N GLU A 152 -6.03 1.85 -1.33
CA GLU A 152 -6.72 1.93 -0.03
C GLU A 152 -8.04 1.14 -0.01
N SER A 153 -8.77 1.14 -1.12
CA SER A 153 -10.02 0.39 -1.23
C SER A 153 -9.78 -1.12 -1.19
N SER A 154 -8.71 -1.58 -1.85
CA SER A 154 -8.27 -2.97 -1.82
C SER A 154 -7.82 -3.40 -0.41
N SER A 155 -7.17 -2.52 0.35
CA SER A 155 -6.76 -2.83 1.72
C SER A 155 -7.94 -2.99 2.68
N LYS A 156 -8.98 -2.16 2.54
CA LYS A 156 -10.21 -2.19 3.36
C LYS A 156 -11.05 -3.46 3.11
N SER A 157 -11.21 -3.88 1.86
CA SER A 157 -11.94 -5.11 1.53
C SER A 157 -11.30 -6.37 2.15
N ALA A 158 -9.97 -6.41 2.26
CA ALA A 158 -9.27 -7.52 2.90
C ALA A 158 -9.41 -7.56 4.43
N SER A 159 -9.77 -6.44 5.08
CA SER A 159 -9.93 -6.38 6.54
C SER A 159 -11.31 -6.82 7.05
N SER A 160 -12.31 -6.94 6.17
CA SER A 160 -13.70 -7.25 6.55
C SER A 160 -14.03 -8.75 6.62
N SER A 161 -13.06 -9.64 6.38
CA SER A 161 -13.24 -11.10 6.40
C SER A 161 -12.84 -11.71 7.75
N ARG A 162 -13.49 -11.30 8.85
CA ARG A 162 -13.46 -12.07 10.12
C ARG A 162 -14.88 -12.46 10.49
N ASN A 163 -15.36 -13.56 9.92
CA ASN A 163 -16.55 -14.21 10.44
C ASN A 163 -16.23 -14.79 11.83
N PRO A 164 -17.01 -14.51 12.88
CA PRO A 164 -16.88 -15.23 14.14
C PRO A 164 -17.27 -16.71 13.92
N PRO A 165 -16.64 -17.67 14.63
CA PRO A 165 -17.02 -19.06 14.54
C PRO A 165 -18.45 -19.21 15.07
N LYS A 166 -19.37 -19.62 14.20
CA LYS A 166 -20.73 -20.00 14.60
C LYS A 166 -20.63 -21.30 15.38
N THR A 167 -20.72 -21.20 16.71
CA THR A 167 -21.00 -22.35 17.58
C THR A 167 -22.38 -22.88 17.20
N SER A 168 -22.40 -24.07 16.60
CA SER A 168 -23.64 -24.81 16.39
C SER A 168 -24.11 -25.36 17.72
N ASP A 169 -25.12 -24.72 18.32
CA ASP A 169 -25.92 -25.38 19.34
C ASP A 169 -27.38 -25.38 18.87
N ARG A 170 -27.84 -26.57 18.48
CA ARG A 170 -29.14 -26.80 17.86
C ARG A 170 -29.99 -27.59 18.84
N SER A 171 -31.05 -26.91 19.32
CA SER A 171 -32.39 -27.44 19.65
C SER A 171 -32.50 -28.25 20.96
N ARG A 172 -33.55 -28.16 21.79
CA ARG A 172 -34.91 -27.61 21.65
C ARG A 172 -35.61 -27.69 23.02
N SER A 173 -36.45 -26.67 23.31
CA SER A 173 -37.75 -26.70 24.01
C SER A 173 -37.93 -27.42 25.35
N GLY A 174 -38.31 -26.65 26.37
CA GLY A 174 -38.69 -27.12 27.70
C GLY A 174 -40.12 -27.66 27.83
N ILE A 175 -40.38 -28.31 28.97
CA ILE A 175 -41.70 -28.65 29.52
C ILE A 175 -41.60 -28.67 31.07
N HIS A 176 -42.43 -27.83 31.70
CA HIS A 176 -43.06 -27.90 33.04
C HIS A 176 -42.41 -28.63 34.24
N GLU A 177 -42.21 -27.89 35.33
CA GLU A 177 -42.38 -28.36 36.73
C GLU A 177 -43.89 -28.39 37.10
N PRO A 178 -44.39 -29.10 38.17
CA PRO A 178 -43.79 -29.08 39.52
C PRO A 178 -43.90 -30.35 40.42
N SER A 179 -43.01 -30.37 41.44
CA SER A 179 -43.21 -30.79 42.85
C SER A 179 -43.32 -32.27 43.31
N VAL A 180 -42.69 -32.45 44.50
CA VAL A 180 -42.86 -33.42 45.60
C VAL A 180 -41.95 -34.67 45.63
N GLY A 181 -41.15 -34.78 46.70
CA GLY A 181 -40.91 -36.06 47.36
C GLY A 181 -39.50 -36.32 47.88
N SER A 182 -39.29 -36.06 49.18
CA SER A 182 -38.13 -36.43 49.99
C SER A 182 -37.76 -37.91 49.92
N GLY A 183 -36.46 -38.23 49.97
CA GLY A 183 -35.98 -39.61 50.12
C GLY A 183 -34.45 -39.68 50.22
N ASP A 184 -33.98 -40.31 51.28
CA ASP A 184 -32.66 -40.20 51.91
C ASP A 184 -31.73 -41.38 51.51
N TYR A 185 -30.46 -41.29 51.93
CA TYR A 185 -29.39 -42.32 52.01
C TYR A 185 -28.52 -42.68 50.77
N SER A 186 -27.31 -42.08 50.81
CA SER A 186 -26.01 -42.76 51.03
C SER A 186 -25.62 -43.99 50.18
N SER A 187 -24.54 -43.86 49.39
CA SER A 187 -23.22 -44.50 49.68
C SER A 187 -22.24 -44.46 48.49
N ARG A 188 -21.04 -43.95 48.78
CA ARG A 188 -19.66 -44.33 48.35
C ARG A 188 -19.50 -45.19 47.08
N ILE A 189 -18.50 -44.92 46.24
CA ILE A 189 -17.19 -45.62 46.26
C ILE A 189 -16.09 -44.81 45.54
N ILE A 190 -14.88 -44.98 46.06
CA ILE A 190 -13.59 -44.32 45.81
C ILE A 190 -12.84 -45.01 44.65
N HIS A 191 -12.07 -44.21 43.87
CA HIS A 191 -10.79 -44.43 43.12
C HIS A 191 -10.08 -45.81 43.17
N PRO A 192 -9.14 -46.16 42.25
CA PRO A 192 -8.04 -45.27 41.79
C PRO A 192 -7.49 -45.43 40.36
N SER A 193 -6.60 -44.48 40.06
CA SER A 193 -5.68 -44.38 38.93
C SER A 193 -4.61 -45.47 38.90
N GLY A 194 -4.16 -45.78 37.69
CA GLY A 194 -2.87 -46.37 37.35
C GLY A 194 -2.31 -45.64 36.13
#